data_AF-A0A243WDM9-F1
#
_entry.id   AF-A0A243WDM9-F1
#
_cell.length_a   1.000
_cell.length_b   1.000
_cell.length_c   1.000
_cell.angle_alpha   90.00
_cell.angle_beta   90.00
_cell.angle_gamma   90.00
#
_symmetry.space_group_name_H-M   'P 1'
#
loop_
_entity.id
_entity.type
_entity.pdbx_description
1 polymer ?
#
loop_
_entity_poly.entity_id
_entity_poly.type
_entity_poly.pdbx_seq_one_letter_code
_entity_poly.pdbx_strand_id
1 'polypeptide(L)'
;MKRFSRDLFLFCILLGSVIYAISSQFGPRIIHPLTFYILGFFAILSAITYWITARLVRVNPNNFMAAYFGSVVARLLVSVGFVLVYFYKGGAKEGAGTWAFLGSFFLLYFLFAGFEIWSVLSNLRPFSKRG
;
A
#
# COMPACT_ATOMS: atom_id res chain seq x y z
N MET A 1 -6.72 16.59 2.28
CA MET A 1 -6.74 15.54 3.32
C MET A 1 -8.02 14.70 3.28
N LYS A 2 -9.22 15.26 3.51
CA LYS A 2 -10.48 14.46 3.59
C LYS A 2 -10.77 13.58 2.36
N ARG A 3 -10.54 14.08 1.14
CA ARG A 3 -10.74 13.32 -0.10
C ARG A 3 -9.84 12.10 -0.20
N PHE A 4 -8.52 12.26 0.02
CA PHE A 4 -7.58 11.14 0.00
C PHE A 4 -7.90 10.08 1.05
N SER A 5 -8.16 10.49 2.29
CA SER A 5 -8.49 9.54 3.37
C SER A 5 -9.78 8.77 3.07
N ARG A 6 -10.78 9.42 2.48
CA ARG A 6 -12.01 8.76 2.02
C ARG A 6 -11.73 7.78 0.89
N ASP A 7 -11.00 8.21 -0.13
CA ASP A 7 -10.71 7.38 -1.31
C ASP A 7 -9.83 6.17 -0.92
N LEU A 8 -8.88 6.35 0.01
CA LEU A 8 -8.10 5.27 0.63
C LEU A 8 -8.99 4.31 1.42
N PHE A 9 -9.92 4.82 2.22
CA PHE A 9 -10.81 3.99 3.01
C PHE A 9 -11.74 3.14 2.11
N LEU A 10 -12.31 3.74 1.06
CA LEU A 10 -13.11 3.04 0.06
C LEU A 10 -12.29 1.97 -0.66
N PHE A 11 -11.04 2.29 -1.02
CA PHE A 11 -10.12 1.34 -1.62
C PHE A 11 -9.82 0.15 -0.70
N CYS A 12 -9.57 0.40 0.59
CA CYS A 12 -9.36 -0.65 1.59
C CYS A 12 -10.60 -1.53 1.79
N ILE A 13 -11.81 -0.95 1.84
CA ILE A 13 -13.06 -1.71 1.92
C ILE A 13 -13.23 -2.59 0.69
N LEU A 14 -13.03 -2.03 -0.50
CA LEU A 14 -13.14 -2.77 -1.75
C LEU A 14 -12.16 -3.95 -1.77
N LEU A 15 -10.88 -3.71 -1.49
CA LEU A 15 -9.88 -4.79 -1.44
C LEU A 15 -10.17 -5.81 -0.35
N GLY A 16 -10.57 -5.36 0.85
CA GLY A 16 -10.95 -6.23 1.95
C GLY A 16 -12.13 -7.14 1.59
N SER A 17 -13.13 -6.60 0.91
CA SER A 17 -14.29 -7.38 0.43
C SER A 17 -13.90 -8.43 -0.62
N VAL A 18 -13.00 -8.09 -1.54
CA VAL A 18 -12.48 -9.02 -2.57
C VAL A 18 -11.66 -10.13 -1.91
N ILE A 19 -10.77 -9.78 -0.98
CA ILE A 19 -9.97 -10.75 -0.23
C ILE A 19 -10.87 -11.69 0.58
N TYR A 20 -11.89 -11.14 1.25
CA TYR A 20 -12.86 -11.95 2.00
C TYR A 20 -13.64 -12.90 1.09
N ALA A 21 -14.15 -12.41 -0.05
CA ALA A 21 -14.89 -13.24 -1.01
C ALA A 21 -14.04 -14.40 -1.53
N ILE A 22 -12.81 -14.14 -1.95
CA ILE A 22 -11.90 -15.19 -2.44
C ILE A 22 -11.52 -16.14 -1.29
N SER A 23 -11.26 -15.62 -0.09
CA SER A 23 -10.87 -16.42 1.07
C SER A 23 -11.99 -17.38 1.48
N SER A 24 -13.25 -16.95 1.39
CA SER A 24 -14.43 -17.77 1.69
C SER A 24 -14.63 -18.95 0.73
N GLN A 25 -14.21 -18.80 -0.54
CA GLN A 25 -14.41 -19.82 -1.57
C GLN A 25 -13.23 -20.79 -1.70
N PHE A 26 -12.00 -20.28 -1.54
CA PHE A 26 -10.78 -21.04 -1.84
C PHE A 26 -9.93 -21.39 -0.62
N GLY A 27 -10.27 -20.84 0.55
CA GLY A 27 -9.62 -21.15 1.82
C GLY A 27 -8.16 -20.67 1.96
N PRO A 28 -7.46 -21.10 3.03
CA PRO A 28 -6.13 -20.61 3.40
C PRO A 28 -5.01 -21.00 2.41
N ARG A 29 -5.32 -21.89 1.47
CA ARG A 29 -4.36 -22.42 0.49
C ARG A 29 -4.02 -21.39 -0.60
N ILE A 30 -4.98 -20.51 -0.93
CA ILE A 30 -4.82 -19.45 -1.93
C ILE A 30 -4.59 -18.09 -1.25
N ILE A 31 -5.34 -17.80 -0.20
CA ILE A 31 -5.19 -16.55 0.56
C ILE A 31 -4.58 -16.86 1.91
N HIS A 32 -3.39 -16.30 2.14
CA HIS A 32 -2.73 -16.45 3.42
C HIS A 32 -3.54 -15.75 4.53
N PRO A 33 -3.67 -16.33 5.74
CA PRO A 33 -4.35 -15.67 6.86
C PRO A 33 -3.78 -14.28 7.20
N LEU A 34 -2.49 -14.07 6.91
CA LEU A 34 -1.81 -12.79 7.10
C LEU A 34 -2.22 -11.71 6.07
N THR A 35 -2.95 -12.04 5.01
CA THR A 35 -3.29 -11.09 3.94
C THR A 35 -4.09 -9.89 4.45
N PHE A 36 -4.99 -10.07 5.42
CA PHE A 36 -5.70 -8.96 6.07
C PHE A 36 -4.76 -8.04 6.86
N TYR A 37 -3.73 -8.60 7.51
CA TYR A 37 -2.71 -7.81 8.19
C TYR A 37 -1.82 -7.04 7.20
N ILE A 38 -1.50 -7.64 6.05
CA ILE A 38 -0.76 -6.97 4.97
C ILE A 38 -1.58 -5.80 4.41
N LEU A 39 -2.89 -5.96 4.22
CA LEU A 39 -3.77 -4.88 3.81
C LEU A 39 -3.77 -3.73 4.82
N GLY A 40 -3.90 -4.05 6.11
CA GLY A 40 -3.82 -3.05 7.18
C GLY A 40 -2.46 -2.33 7.20
N PHE A 41 -1.37 -3.08 7.05
CA PHE A 41 -0.02 -2.54 6.95
C PHE A 41 0.12 -1.52 5.81
N PHE A 42 -0.29 -1.87 4.58
CA PHE A 42 -0.21 -0.96 3.44
C PHE A 42 -1.17 0.23 3.56
N ALA A 43 -2.34 0.05 4.17
CA ALA A 43 -3.27 1.14 4.44
C ALA A 43 -2.67 2.17 5.41
N ILE A 44 -2.08 1.72 6.52
CA ILE A 44 -1.40 2.58 7.49
C ILE A 44 -0.18 3.25 6.85
N LEU A 45 0.64 2.48 6.14
CA LEU A 45 1.81 3.01 5.45
C LEU A 45 1.43 4.12 4.47
N SER A 46 0.39 3.91 3.65
CA SER A 46 -0.12 4.90 2.69
C SER A 46 -0.70 6.15 3.37
N ALA A 47 -1.33 5.98 4.53
CA ALA A 47 -1.83 7.11 5.32
C ALA A 47 -0.68 7.95 5.89
N ILE A 48 0.36 7.29 6.42
CA ILE A 48 1.55 7.95 6.98
C ILE A 48 2.33 8.68 5.88
N THR A 49 2.62 8.02 4.76
CA THR A 49 3.33 8.64 3.63
C THR A 49 2.60 9.87 3.12
N TYR A 50 1.28 9.78 2.95
CA TYR A 50 0.46 10.93 2.55
C TYR A 50 0.51 12.06 3.58
N TRP A 51 0.42 11.74 4.87
CA TRP A 51 0.46 12.75 5.94
C TRP A 51 1.80 13.48 5.98
N ILE A 52 2.91 12.75 5.87
CA ILE A 52 4.27 13.30 5.80
C ILE A 52 4.41 14.19 4.56
N THR A 53 4.05 13.70 3.38
CA THR A 53 4.12 14.47 2.13
C THR A 53 3.26 15.74 2.20
N ALA A 54 2.03 15.64 2.71
CA ALA A 54 1.15 16.79 2.88
C ALA A 54 1.65 17.80 3.93
N ARG A 55 2.47 17.38 4.89
CA ARG A 55 3.13 18.28 5.85
C ARG A 55 4.33 18.96 5.22
N LEU A 56 5.19 18.22 4.52
CA LEU A 56 6.38 18.76 3.86
C LEU A 56 6.03 19.78 2.76
N VAL A 57 5.04 19.46 1.94
CA VAL A 57 4.58 20.33 0.84
C VAL A 57 3.94 21.63 1.37
N ARG A 58 3.30 21.58 2.54
CA ARG A 58 2.77 22.78 3.20
C ARG A 58 3.86 23.73 3.69
N VAL A 59 5.03 23.21 4.04
CA VAL A 59 6.18 24.03 4.47
C VAL A 59 6.91 24.60 3.26
N ASN A 60 7.15 23.78 2.24
CA ASN A 60 7.77 24.24 0.99
C ASN A 60 7.22 23.44 -0.22
N PRO A 61 6.49 24.07 -1.14
CA PRO A 61 5.94 23.40 -2.33
C PRO A 61 7.01 22.76 -3.22
N ASN A 62 8.24 23.32 -3.24
CA ASN A 62 9.35 22.78 -4.04
C ASN A 62 9.82 21.40 -3.56
N ASN A 63 9.52 21.04 -2.31
CA ASN A 63 9.88 19.74 -1.75
C ASN A 63 8.93 18.61 -2.18
N PHE A 64 7.92 18.88 -3.01
CA PHE A 64 6.96 17.86 -3.44
C PHE A 64 7.64 16.64 -4.07
N MET A 65 8.55 16.84 -5.03
CA MET A 65 9.24 15.72 -5.69
C MET A 65 10.11 14.94 -4.71
N ALA A 66 10.87 15.63 -3.85
CA ALA A 66 11.71 14.99 -2.85
C ALA A 66 10.88 14.19 -1.82
N ALA A 67 9.76 14.73 -1.35
CA ALA A 67 8.86 14.05 -0.43
C ALA A 67 8.21 12.83 -1.09
N TYR A 68 7.78 12.94 -2.34
CA TYR A 68 7.18 11.84 -3.09
C TYR A 68 8.18 10.70 -3.31
N PHE A 69 9.35 10.97 -3.91
CA PHE A 69 10.36 9.93 -4.13
C PHE A 69 10.89 9.35 -2.83
N GLY A 70 11.08 10.19 -1.80
CA GLY A 70 11.44 9.73 -0.46
C GLY A 70 10.39 8.77 0.12
N SER A 71 9.11 9.05 -0.09
CA SER A 71 8.02 8.17 0.35
C SER A 71 8.00 6.83 -0.40
N VAL A 72 8.32 6.83 -1.70
CA VAL A 72 8.43 5.60 -2.51
C VAL A 72 9.60 4.74 -2.04
N VAL A 73 10.77 5.34 -1.78
CA VAL A 73 11.94 4.63 -1.27
C VAL A 73 11.68 4.09 0.14
N ALA A 74 11.14 4.92 1.04
CA ALA A 74 10.80 4.51 2.39
C ALA A 74 9.81 3.34 2.39
N ARG A 75 8.77 3.42 1.54
CA ARG A 75 7.81 2.33 1.35
C ARG A 75 8.49 1.04 0.95
N LEU A 76 9.40 1.09 -0.03
CA LEU A 76 10.12 -0.10 -0.50
C LEU A 76 10.95 -0.71 0.63
N LEU A 77 11.71 0.10 1.37
CA LEU A 77 12.53 -0.36 2.49
C LEU A 77 11.68 -0.99 3.62
N VAL A 78 10.60 -0.34 4.03
CA VAL A 78 9.69 -0.86 5.07
C VAL A 78 9.00 -2.14 4.60
N SER A 79 8.64 -2.23 3.30
CA SER A 79 8.04 -3.43 2.70
C SER A 79 9.01 -4.60 2.69
N VAL A 80 10.27 -4.37 2.29
CA VAL A 80 11.33 -5.39 2.35
C VAL A 80 11.57 -5.85 3.79
N GLY A 81 11.65 -4.90 4.74
CA GLY A 81 11.77 -5.22 6.16
C GLY A 81 10.64 -6.10 6.68
N PHE A 82 9.40 -5.82 6.28
CA PHE A 82 8.24 -6.63 6.65
C PHE A 82 8.35 -8.08 6.15
N VAL A 83 8.74 -8.28 4.89
CA VAL A 83 8.94 -9.62 4.32
C VAL A 83 10.09 -10.37 5.02
N LEU A 84 11.18 -9.68 5.32
CA LEU A 84 12.31 -10.26 6.06
C LEU A 84 11.90 -10.71 7.47
N VAL A 85 11.09 -9.91 8.17
CA VAL A 85 10.53 -10.29 9.49
C VAL A 85 9.67 -11.55 9.37
N TYR A 86 8.85 -11.67 8.33
CA TYR A 86 8.06 -12.87 8.07
C TYR A 86 8.94 -14.10 7.84
N PHE A 87 10.00 -13.99 7.03
CA PHE A 87 10.95 -15.09 6.82
C PHE A 87 11.70 -15.47 8.11
N TYR A 88 12.13 -14.48 8.90
CA TYR A 88 12.81 -14.72 10.16
C TYR A 88 11.93 -15.44 11.19
N LYS A 89 10.61 -15.15 11.20
CA LYS A 89 9.62 -15.82 12.07
C LYS A 89 9.27 -17.25 11.63
N GLY A 90 9.95 -17.79 10.61
CA GLY A 90 9.73 -19.16 10.13
C GLY A 90 8.77 -19.26 8.95
N GLY A 91 8.31 -18.13 8.39
CA GLY A 91 7.47 -18.12 7.18
C GLY A 91 8.13 -18.78 5.95
N ALA A 92 9.46 -18.89 5.94
CA ALA A 92 10.20 -19.62 4.91
C ALA A 92 10.00 -21.16 4.96
N LYS A 93 9.47 -21.69 6.07
CA LYS A 93 9.25 -23.13 6.28
C LYS A 93 7.80 -23.57 5.98
N GLU A 94 6.90 -22.65 5.64
CA GLU A 94 5.48 -22.91 5.37
C GLU A 94 5.21 -23.52 3.97
N GLY A 95 6.24 -23.69 3.13
CA GLY A 95 6.13 -24.32 1.82
C GLY A 95 5.16 -23.56 0.90
N ALA A 96 3.99 -24.17 0.61
CA ALA A 96 2.96 -23.54 -0.22
C ALA A 96 2.37 -22.25 0.41
N GLY A 97 2.35 -22.15 1.75
CA GLY A 97 1.88 -20.94 2.46
C GLY A 97 2.74 -19.72 2.18
N THR A 98 4.06 -19.91 2.03
CA THR A 98 5.01 -18.85 1.70
C THR A 98 4.67 -18.20 0.36
N TRP A 99 4.29 -18.99 -0.65
CA TRP A 99 3.90 -18.49 -1.97
C TRP A 99 2.58 -17.72 -1.93
N ALA A 100 1.59 -18.20 -1.16
CA ALA A 100 0.33 -17.50 -0.95
C ALA A 100 0.54 -16.15 -0.25
N PHE A 101 1.43 -16.10 0.75
CA PHE A 101 1.82 -14.86 1.42
C PHE A 101 2.50 -13.90 0.45
N LEU A 102 3.52 -14.37 -0.29
CA LEU A 102 4.31 -13.53 -1.18
C LEU A 102 3.46 -12.98 -2.34
N GLY A 103 2.61 -13.82 -2.92
CA GLY A 103 1.66 -13.40 -3.96
C GLY A 103 0.69 -12.35 -3.46
N SER A 104 0.08 -12.56 -2.28
CA SER A 104 -0.80 -11.58 -1.64
C SER A 104 -0.06 -10.27 -1.35
N PHE A 105 1.17 -10.37 -0.85
CA PHE A 105 2.01 -9.22 -0.52
C PHE A 105 2.35 -8.37 -1.73
N PHE A 106 2.87 -8.98 -2.80
CA PHE A 106 3.21 -8.26 -4.02
C PHE A 106 1.98 -7.66 -4.70
N LEU A 107 0.86 -8.40 -4.75
CA LEU A 107 -0.37 -7.89 -5.33
C LEU A 107 -0.86 -6.64 -4.57
N LEU A 108 -0.90 -6.71 -3.24
CA LEU A 108 -1.27 -5.56 -2.41
C LEU A 108 -0.27 -4.42 -2.54
N TYR A 109 1.03 -4.70 -2.57
CA TYR A 109 2.06 -3.69 -2.80
C TYR A 109 1.80 -2.91 -4.09
N PHE A 110 1.57 -3.61 -5.21
CA PHE A 110 1.32 -2.97 -6.49
C PHE A 110 0.00 -2.20 -6.52
N LEU A 111 -1.06 -2.75 -5.93
CA LEU A 111 -2.35 -2.08 -5.81
C LEU A 111 -2.25 -0.76 -5.03
N PHE A 112 -1.56 -0.77 -3.88
CA PHE A 112 -1.35 0.44 -3.09
C PHE A 112 -0.34 1.40 -3.73
N ALA A 113 0.66 0.92 -4.48
CA ALA A 113 1.56 1.77 -5.25
C ALA A 113 0.81 2.48 -6.39
N GLY A 114 0.00 1.73 -7.15
CA GLY A 114 -0.85 2.28 -8.20
C GLY A 114 -1.85 3.30 -7.67
N PHE A 115 -2.48 3.02 -6.52
CA PHE A 115 -3.37 3.97 -5.84
C PHE A 115 -2.65 5.27 -5.46
N GLU A 116 -1.45 5.22 -4.89
CA GLU A 116 -0.68 6.42 -4.54
C GLU A 116 -0.30 7.24 -5.77
N ILE A 117 0.19 6.58 -6.82
CA ILE A 117 0.52 7.23 -8.10
C ILE A 117 -0.72 7.93 -8.66
N TRP A 118 -1.84 7.23 -8.74
CA TRP A 118 -3.11 7.79 -9.22
C TRP A 118 -3.60 8.97 -8.38
N SER A 119 -3.50 8.87 -7.05
CA SER A 119 -3.84 9.96 -6.13
C SER A 119 -2.98 11.19 -6.37
N VAL A 120 -1.67 11.02 -6.60
CA VAL A 120 -0.77 12.11 -6.92
C VAL A 120 -1.12 12.74 -8.26
N LEU A 121 -1.28 11.95 -9.32
CA LEU A 121 -1.63 12.43 -10.66
C LEU A 121 -2.99 13.16 -10.68
N SER A 122 -4.00 12.65 -9.99
CA SER A 122 -5.32 13.27 -9.93
C SER A 122 -5.32 14.61 -9.18
N ASN A 123 -4.41 14.79 -8.21
CA ASN A 123 -4.19 16.08 -7.55
C ASN A 123 -3.36 17.07 -8.38
N LEU A 124 -2.52 16.59 -9.32
CA LEU A 124 -1.73 17.43 -10.23
C LEU A 124 -2.50 17.87 -11.49
N ARG A 125 -3.52 17.10 -11.91
CA ARG A 125 -4.37 17.39 -13.09
C ARG A 125 -4.93 18.82 -13.18
N PRO A 126 -5.31 19.50 -12.08
CA PRO A 126 -5.78 20.89 -12.14
C PRO A 126 -4.72 21.91 -12.56
N PHE A 127 -3.43 21.62 -12.36
CA PHE A 127 -2.32 22.55 -12.67
C PHE A 127 -1.81 22.44 -14.11
N SER A 128 -2.26 21.43 -14.87
CA SER A 128 -1.80 21.17 -16.25
C SER A 128 -2.62 21.87 -17.34
N LYS A 129 -3.57 22.75 -16.98
CA LYS A 129 -4.31 23.59 -17.95
C LYS A 129 -3.83 25.04 -17.87
N ARG A 130 -2.75 25.34 -18.59
CA ARG A 130 -2.42 26.63 -19.20
C ARG A 130 -1.27 26.37 -20.19
N GLY A 131 -1.67 25.86 -21.35
CA GLY A 131 -0.90 25.90 -22.59
C GLY A 131 -1.74 26.67 -23.59
#